data_AF-A0A9D9LAI2-F1
#
_entry.id   AF-A0A9D9LAI2-F1
#
_cell.length_a   1.000
_cell.length_b   1.000
_cell.length_c   1.000
_cell.angle_alpha   90.00
_cell.angle_beta   90.00
_cell.angle_gamma   90.00
#
_symmetry.space_group_name_H-M   'P 1'
#
loop_
_entity.id
_entity.type
_entity.pdbx_description
1 polymer ?
#
loop_
_entity_poly.entity_id
_entity_poly.type
_entity_poly.pdbx_seq_one_letter_code
_entity_poly.pdbx_strand_id
1 'polypeptide(L)'
;MYVGRIVAVGCTPSGKGAALYRVSSRSFPNRQSVVLPNSIAIVPKPGFESDIQKNPYIAYNCLRLANGYAIVSNGSQTDPVTEKIAAGIPPRDALASVMLAMDYEHDSLDTPRITGIVSPQGDKGWLAIVRKDALLVREYALKPGQAFYVCTYERNEPCLAQTDGNFTAETAEEACAFILGGGVFADFERPVSAACAVANADGTFTTAIA
;
A
#
# COMPACT_ATOMS: atom_id res chain seq x y z
N MET A 1 10.52 -10.67 -11.99
CA MET A 1 9.28 -11.42 -11.64
C MET A 1 8.09 -10.45 -11.59
N TYR A 2 6.92 -10.82 -12.09
CA TYR A 2 5.72 -9.98 -11.97
C TYR A 2 4.89 -10.36 -10.75
N VAL A 3 4.65 -9.41 -9.85
CA VAL A 3 3.92 -9.62 -8.58
C VAL A 3 2.64 -8.79 -8.47
N GLY A 4 2.31 -8.01 -9.51
CA GLY A 4 1.17 -7.11 -9.50
C GLY A 4 1.36 -5.91 -8.57
N ARG A 5 0.33 -5.55 -7.81
CA ARG A 5 0.36 -4.37 -6.92
C ARG A 5 1.10 -4.73 -5.63
N ILE A 6 1.80 -3.76 -5.07
CA ILE A 6 2.68 -3.94 -3.92
C ILE A 6 2.29 -2.93 -2.85
N VAL A 7 2.13 -3.43 -1.63
CA VAL A 7 1.97 -2.62 -0.42
C VAL A 7 3.13 -2.95 0.51
N ALA A 8 3.77 -1.92 1.06
CA ALA A 8 4.78 -2.09 2.09
C ALA A 8 4.59 -1.12 3.26
N VAL A 9 5.01 -1.57 4.44
CA VAL A 9 5.09 -0.78 5.66
C VAL A 9 6.51 -0.89 6.20
N GLY A 10 7.10 0.22 6.62
CA GLY A 10 8.48 0.26 7.05
C GLY A 10 8.79 1.35 8.05
N CYS A 11 10.03 1.33 8.52
CA CYS A 11 10.60 2.33 9.39
C CYS A 11 11.86 2.87 8.73
N THR A 12 11.91 4.18 8.49
CA THR A 12 13.10 4.84 7.94
C THR A 12 14.31 4.62 8.86
N PRO A 13 15.54 4.80 8.36
CA PRO A 13 16.74 4.74 9.20
C PRO A 13 16.68 5.71 10.39
N SER A 14 16.05 6.88 10.24
CA SER A 14 15.81 7.83 11.33
C SER A 14 14.65 7.50 12.28
N GLY A 15 14.01 6.33 12.14
CA GLY A 15 12.98 5.87 13.09
C GLY A 15 11.57 6.38 12.81
N LYS A 16 11.24 6.69 11.55
CA LYS A 16 9.92 7.23 11.17
C LYS A 16 9.09 6.19 10.42
N GLY A 17 7.78 6.19 10.65
CA GLY A 17 6.87 5.32 9.90
C GLY A 17 6.84 5.66 8.41
N ALA A 18 6.85 4.62 7.57
CA ALA A 18 6.74 4.75 6.12
C ALA A 18 5.68 3.78 5.56
N ALA A 19 4.75 4.31 4.78
CA ALA A 19 3.75 3.54 4.04
C ALA A 19 4.03 3.69 2.54
N LEU A 20 4.15 2.57 1.83
CA LEU A 20 4.54 2.58 0.42
C LEU A 20 3.53 1.78 -0.40
N TYR A 21 3.18 2.34 -1.55
CA TYR A 21 2.32 1.68 -2.51
C TYR A 21 2.89 1.79 -3.92
N ARG A 22 2.87 0.68 -4.66
CA ARG A 22 3.24 0.64 -6.07
C ARG A 22 2.19 -0.09 -6.89
N VAL A 23 1.79 0.56 -7.98
CA VAL A 23 1.07 -0.08 -9.07
C VAL A 23 2.08 -0.73 -10.00
N SER A 24 1.94 -2.04 -10.22
CA SER A 24 2.53 -2.72 -11.37
C SER A 24 1.40 -3.33 -12.21
N SER A 25 1.51 -3.23 -13.53
CA SER A 25 0.42 -3.65 -14.43
C SER A 25 0.92 -4.08 -15.80
N ARG A 26 0.32 -5.12 -16.35
CA ARG A 26 0.48 -5.53 -17.75
C ARG A 26 -0.65 -4.98 -18.62
N SER A 27 -1.90 -5.20 -18.19
CA SER A 27 -3.10 -4.91 -19.00
C SER A 27 -3.56 -3.46 -18.94
N PHE A 28 -3.28 -2.75 -17.84
CA PHE A 28 -3.67 -1.35 -17.64
C PHE A 28 -2.47 -0.51 -17.18
N PRO A 29 -1.48 -0.26 -18.07
CA PRO A 29 -0.30 0.53 -17.74
C PRO A 29 -0.56 2.05 -17.79
N ASN A 30 -1.63 2.51 -18.44
CA ASN A 30 -1.95 3.92 -18.60
C ASN A 30 -2.65 4.51 -17.38
N ARG A 31 -2.00 4.40 -16.22
CA ARG A 31 -2.47 4.91 -14.93
C ARG A 31 -1.41 5.73 -14.24
N GLN A 32 -1.84 6.58 -13.34
CA GLN A 32 -0.98 7.44 -12.54
C GLN A 32 -1.60 7.66 -11.16
N SER A 33 -0.75 7.91 -10.17
CA SER A 33 -1.18 8.48 -8.90
C SER A 33 -1.42 9.98 -9.02
N VAL A 34 -2.47 10.48 -8.39
CA VAL A 34 -2.80 11.91 -8.31
C VAL A 34 -3.09 12.30 -6.87
N VAL A 35 -2.62 13.49 -6.47
CA VAL A 35 -2.90 14.06 -5.15
C VAL A 35 -4.29 14.68 -5.14
N LEU A 36 -5.10 14.29 -4.16
CA LEU A 36 -6.41 14.86 -3.85
C LEU A 36 -6.35 15.52 -2.46
N PRO A 37 -7.36 16.33 -2.05
CA PRO A 37 -7.29 17.06 -0.79
C PRO A 37 -7.02 16.21 0.46
N ASN A 38 -7.52 14.97 0.51
CA ASN A 38 -7.43 14.08 1.68
C ASN A 38 -6.95 12.66 1.32
N SER A 39 -6.40 12.46 0.12
CA SER A 39 -5.99 11.15 -0.37
C SER A 39 -5.01 11.26 -1.55
N ILE A 40 -4.35 10.15 -1.87
CA ILE A 40 -3.77 9.93 -3.19
C ILE A 40 -4.59 8.84 -3.87
N ALA A 41 -4.96 9.07 -5.12
CA ALA A 41 -5.73 8.14 -5.92
C ALA A 41 -4.94 7.62 -7.11
N ILE A 42 -5.15 6.36 -7.48
CA ILE A 42 -4.79 5.83 -8.79
C ILE A 42 -5.93 6.13 -9.74
N VAL A 43 -5.62 6.75 -10.88
CA VAL A 43 -6.58 7.07 -11.94
C VAL A 43 -5.97 6.74 -13.31
N PRO A 44 -6.80 6.52 -14.35
CA PRO A 44 -6.32 6.50 -15.72
C PRO A 44 -5.62 7.82 -16.10
N LYS A 45 -4.64 7.74 -16.99
CA LYS A 45 -4.03 8.93 -17.61
C LYS A 45 -5.04 9.61 -18.55
N PRO A 46 -4.88 10.91 -18.84
CA PRO A 46 -5.72 11.60 -19.81
C PRO A 46 -5.81 10.84 -21.15
N GLY A 47 -7.03 10.64 -21.65
CA GLY A 47 -7.31 9.85 -22.86
C GLY A 47 -7.57 8.36 -22.62
N PHE A 48 -7.44 7.87 -21.38
CA PHE A 48 -7.72 6.47 -20.99
C PHE A 48 -8.85 6.35 -19.96
N GLU A 49 -9.67 7.39 -19.78
CA GLU A 49 -10.73 7.46 -18.78
C GLU A 49 -11.77 6.33 -18.95
N SER A 50 -12.02 5.91 -20.19
CA SER A 50 -12.97 4.83 -20.51
C SER A 50 -12.52 3.45 -20.04
N ASP A 51 -11.24 3.26 -19.65
CA ASP A 51 -10.76 1.97 -19.14
C ASP A 51 -11.47 1.54 -17.85
N ILE A 52 -12.01 2.50 -17.08
CA ILE A 52 -12.79 2.21 -15.85
C ILE A 52 -14.04 1.37 -16.19
N GLN A 53 -14.62 1.55 -17.38
CA GLN A 53 -15.78 0.76 -17.82
C GLN A 53 -15.41 -0.69 -18.13
N LYS A 54 -14.12 -0.96 -18.43
CA LYS A 54 -13.61 -2.30 -18.71
C LYS A 54 -13.26 -3.05 -17.43
N ASN A 55 -12.76 -2.34 -16.43
CA ASN A 55 -12.37 -2.94 -15.15
C ASN A 55 -12.60 -1.95 -13.99
N PRO A 56 -13.51 -2.24 -13.04
CA PRO A 56 -13.81 -1.34 -11.94
C PRO A 56 -12.69 -1.25 -10.88
N TYR A 57 -11.69 -2.13 -10.94
CA TYR A 57 -10.61 -2.23 -9.96
C TYR A 57 -9.36 -1.44 -10.36
N ILE A 58 -9.45 -0.49 -11.29
CA ILE A 58 -8.29 0.26 -11.78
C ILE A 58 -8.20 1.70 -11.29
N ALA A 59 -9.26 2.23 -10.66
CA ALA A 59 -9.32 3.58 -10.11
C ALA A 59 -9.82 3.56 -8.65
N TYR A 60 -9.05 4.12 -7.73
CA TYR A 60 -9.31 4.07 -6.28
C TYR A 60 -8.36 5.00 -5.53
N ASN A 61 -8.74 5.39 -4.30
CA ASN A 61 -7.79 5.94 -3.34
C ASN A 61 -6.78 4.85 -2.94
N CYS A 62 -5.50 5.09 -3.12
CA CYS A 62 -4.44 4.14 -2.73
C CYS A 62 -3.69 4.54 -1.47
N LEU A 63 -3.80 5.81 -1.05
CA LEU A 63 -3.20 6.30 0.19
C LEU A 63 -4.15 7.28 0.88
N ARG A 64 -4.39 7.08 2.17
CA ARG A 64 -5.11 8.02 3.05
C ARG A 64 -4.47 8.06 4.42
N LEU A 65 -4.74 9.16 5.14
CA LEU A 65 -4.27 9.38 6.50
C LEU A 65 -5.49 9.46 7.44
N ALA A 66 -5.43 8.80 8.59
CA ALA A 66 -6.49 8.89 9.61
C ALA A 66 -5.95 8.54 11.00
N ASN A 67 -6.40 9.30 12.01
CA ASN A 67 -6.07 9.08 13.43
C ASN A 67 -4.55 8.89 13.67
N GLY A 68 -3.73 9.68 12.96
CA GLY A 68 -2.27 9.61 13.04
C GLY A 68 -1.63 8.43 12.31
N TYR A 69 -2.37 7.57 11.61
CA TYR A 69 -1.82 6.48 10.79
C TYR A 69 -1.81 6.85 9.30
N ALA A 70 -0.87 6.25 8.57
CA ALA A 70 -0.92 6.18 7.10
C ALA A 70 -1.44 4.81 6.65
N ILE A 71 -2.41 4.82 5.72
CA ILE A 71 -3.10 3.65 5.19
C ILE A 71 -2.84 3.59 3.68
N VAL A 72 -2.40 2.44 3.19
CA VAL A 72 -2.14 2.19 1.77
C VAL A 72 -2.80 0.90 1.29
N SER A 73 -3.36 0.87 0.09
CA SER A 73 -4.01 -0.34 -0.44
C SER A 73 -4.09 -0.38 -1.98
N ASN A 74 -4.39 -1.55 -2.53
CA ASN A 74 -4.55 -1.74 -3.98
C ASN A 74 -5.99 -1.55 -4.51
N GLY A 75 -6.91 -0.98 -3.74
CA GLY A 75 -8.29 -0.85 -4.18
C GLY A 75 -9.13 0.07 -3.32
N SER A 76 -10.44 0.06 -3.58
CA SER A 76 -11.43 0.88 -2.89
C SER A 76 -11.51 0.61 -1.38
N GLN A 77 -10.95 -0.50 -0.88
CA GLN A 77 -10.91 -0.80 0.55
C GLN A 77 -10.13 0.21 1.38
N THR A 78 -9.26 1.02 0.76
CA THR A 78 -8.57 2.13 1.46
C THR A 78 -9.56 2.99 2.23
N ASP A 79 -10.72 3.31 1.64
CA ASP A 79 -11.70 4.23 2.21
C ASP A 79 -12.37 3.67 3.47
N PRO A 80 -13.04 2.50 3.44
CA PRO A 80 -13.66 1.94 4.64
C PRO A 80 -12.64 1.54 5.72
N VAL A 81 -11.41 1.13 5.35
CA VAL A 81 -10.34 0.93 6.36
C VAL A 81 -10.02 2.26 7.04
N THR A 82 -9.80 3.33 6.26
CA THR A 82 -9.51 4.67 6.79
C THR A 82 -10.63 5.17 7.70
N GLU A 83 -11.89 4.96 7.33
CA GLU A 83 -13.05 5.35 8.13
C GLU A 83 -13.12 4.61 9.47
N LYS A 84 -12.82 3.31 9.49
CA LYS A 84 -12.71 2.54 10.74
C LYS A 84 -11.60 3.08 11.63
N ILE A 85 -10.43 3.38 11.07
CA ILE A 85 -9.31 3.98 11.81
C ILE A 85 -9.68 5.36 12.36
N ALA A 86 -10.33 6.21 11.56
CA ALA A 86 -10.82 7.52 11.97
C ALA A 86 -11.84 7.43 13.12
N ALA A 87 -12.64 6.36 13.15
CA ALA A 87 -13.57 6.06 14.23
C ALA A 87 -12.91 5.45 15.48
N GLY A 88 -11.57 5.33 15.51
CA GLY A 88 -10.81 4.82 16.66
C GLY A 88 -10.75 3.30 16.75
N ILE A 89 -11.16 2.57 15.71
CA ILE A 89 -11.04 1.11 15.68
C ILE A 89 -9.56 0.71 15.53
N PRO A 90 -9.05 -0.27 16.29
CA PRO A 90 -7.66 -0.71 16.18
C PRO A 90 -7.30 -1.19 14.77
N PRO A 91 -6.05 -0.99 14.29
CA PRO A 91 -5.63 -1.37 12.95
C PRO A 91 -5.96 -2.81 12.55
N ARG A 92 -5.69 -3.77 13.44
CA ARG A 92 -5.99 -5.18 13.19
C ARG A 92 -7.48 -5.42 12.90
N ASP A 93 -8.37 -4.81 13.69
CA ASP A 93 -9.81 -5.06 13.62
C ASP A 93 -10.44 -4.32 12.44
N ALA A 94 -9.95 -3.11 12.13
CA ALA A 94 -10.29 -2.37 10.93
C ALA A 94 -9.94 -3.20 9.67
N LEU A 95 -8.73 -3.74 9.61
CA LEU A 95 -8.29 -4.61 8.52
C LEU A 95 -9.13 -5.88 8.45
N ALA A 96 -9.25 -6.64 9.55
CA ALA A 96 -9.97 -7.91 9.55
C ALA A 96 -11.44 -7.75 9.11
N SER A 97 -12.15 -6.74 9.63
CA SER A 97 -13.56 -6.53 9.32
C SER A 97 -13.80 -6.06 7.89
N VAL A 98 -13.02 -5.08 7.41
CA VAL A 98 -13.22 -4.53 6.05
C VAL A 98 -12.76 -5.51 4.98
N MET A 99 -11.60 -6.14 5.18
CA MET A 99 -11.06 -7.09 4.21
C MET A 99 -11.95 -8.32 4.08
N LEU A 100 -12.53 -8.81 5.18
CA LEU A 100 -13.54 -9.88 5.12
C LEU A 100 -14.80 -9.45 4.36
N ALA A 101 -15.30 -8.23 4.62
CA ALA A 101 -16.55 -7.76 4.04
C ALA A 101 -16.44 -7.45 2.54
N MET A 102 -15.30 -6.94 2.09
CA MET A 102 -15.07 -6.57 0.69
C MET A 102 -14.54 -7.71 -0.17
N ASP A 103 -13.97 -8.73 0.48
CA ASP A 103 -13.39 -9.92 -0.12
C ASP A 103 -12.35 -9.61 -1.22
N TYR A 104 -11.86 -10.62 -1.94
CA TYR A 104 -11.00 -10.44 -3.10
C TYR A 104 -11.73 -9.74 -4.28
N GLU A 105 -10.99 -9.27 -5.29
CA GLU A 105 -11.57 -8.70 -6.51
C GLU A 105 -12.09 -9.83 -7.43
N HIS A 106 -13.38 -9.80 -7.80
CA HIS A 106 -13.99 -10.78 -8.69
C HIS A 106 -13.65 -10.54 -10.18
N ASP A 107 -12.35 -10.46 -10.48
CA ASP A 107 -11.82 -10.44 -11.83
C ASP A 107 -11.42 -11.86 -12.30
N SER A 108 -10.85 -11.97 -13.51
CA SER A 108 -10.46 -13.26 -14.07
C SER A 108 -9.32 -13.97 -13.32
N LEU A 109 -8.65 -13.29 -12.38
CA LEU A 109 -7.51 -13.82 -11.63
C LEU A 109 -7.84 -13.98 -10.13
N ASP A 110 -9.09 -13.72 -9.73
CA ASP A 110 -9.50 -13.65 -8.32
C ASP A 110 -8.54 -12.73 -7.52
N THR A 111 -8.20 -11.56 -8.07
CA THR A 111 -7.09 -10.75 -7.55
C THR A 111 -7.27 -10.40 -6.07
N PRO A 112 -6.28 -10.69 -5.20
CA PRO A 112 -6.38 -10.34 -3.78
C PRO A 112 -6.48 -8.83 -3.53
N ARG A 113 -7.17 -8.46 -2.45
CA ARG A 113 -6.99 -7.13 -1.85
C ARG A 113 -5.87 -7.19 -0.83
N ILE A 114 -4.95 -6.24 -0.89
CA ILE A 114 -3.86 -6.02 0.05
C ILE A 114 -3.98 -4.63 0.68
N THR A 115 -3.65 -4.50 1.95
CA THR A 115 -3.69 -3.22 2.69
C THR A 115 -2.59 -3.16 3.73
N GLY A 116 -2.04 -1.98 3.92
CA GLY A 116 -0.99 -1.68 4.88
C GLY A 116 -1.37 -0.49 5.75
N ILE A 117 -1.00 -0.53 7.03
CA ILE A 117 -1.17 0.55 7.99
C ILE A 117 0.14 0.71 8.73
N VAL A 118 0.61 1.94 8.97
CA VAL A 118 1.84 2.18 9.74
C VAL A 118 1.63 3.30 10.77
N SER A 119 2.19 3.12 11.97
CA SER A 119 2.26 4.17 12.99
C SER A 119 3.28 5.23 12.59
N PRO A 120 3.13 6.49 13.04
CA PRO A 120 4.09 7.54 12.69
C PRO A 120 5.45 7.33 13.37
N GLN A 121 5.47 6.67 14.53
CA GLN A 121 6.70 6.30 15.25
C GLN A 121 7.51 5.22 14.55
N GLY A 122 6.97 4.58 13.50
CA GLY A 122 7.68 3.50 12.79
C GLY A 122 8.01 2.29 13.69
N ASP A 123 7.30 2.13 14.81
CA ASP A 123 7.45 1.00 15.73
C ASP A 123 6.50 -0.16 15.37
N LYS A 124 5.38 0.16 14.70
CA LYS A 124 4.34 -0.80 14.32
C LYS A 124 3.87 -0.61 12.89
N GLY A 125 3.77 -1.73 12.19
CA GLY A 125 3.12 -1.82 10.89
C GLY A 125 2.18 -3.01 10.83
N TRP A 126 1.12 -2.90 10.04
CA TRP A 126 0.20 -3.99 9.76
C TRP A 126 0.14 -4.22 8.27
N LEU A 127 0.14 -5.49 7.85
CA LEU A 127 -0.19 -5.90 6.50
C LEU A 127 -1.34 -6.88 6.54
N ALA A 128 -2.28 -6.70 5.63
CA ALA A 128 -3.40 -7.59 5.42
C ALA A 128 -3.51 -8.00 3.96
N ILE A 129 -3.99 -9.21 3.74
CA ILE A 129 -4.42 -9.71 2.44
C ILE A 129 -5.70 -10.53 2.60
N VAL A 130 -6.66 -10.33 1.69
CA VAL A 130 -7.77 -11.26 1.47
C VAL A 130 -7.65 -11.84 0.08
N ARG A 131 -7.55 -13.16 0.04
CA ARG A 131 -7.56 -14.01 -1.14
C ARG A 131 -8.85 -14.81 -1.11
N LYS A 132 -9.20 -15.42 -2.25
CA LYS A 132 -10.34 -16.34 -2.36
C LYS A 132 -10.35 -17.46 -1.33
N ASP A 133 -9.18 -17.90 -0.87
CA ASP A 133 -9.00 -19.02 0.05
C ASP A 133 -8.67 -18.60 1.49
N ALA A 134 -8.34 -17.32 1.74
CA ALA A 134 -7.76 -16.92 3.02
C ALA A 134 -7.88 -15.42 3.30
N LEU A 135 -8.05 -15.09 4.58
CA LEU A 135 -7.84 -13.74 5.12
C LEU A 135 -6.68 -13.79 6.12
N LEU A 136 -5.64 -12.99 5.88
CA LEU A 136 -4.48 -12.88 6.75
C LEU A 136 -4.30 -11.43 7.17
N VAL A 137 -4.10 -11.20 8.47
CA VAL A 137 -3.76 -9.90 9.04
C VAL A 137 -2.59 -10.11 9.99
N ARG A 138 -1.51 -9.34 9.81
CA ARG A 138 -0.30 -9.47 10.61
C ARG A 138 0.20 -8.11 11.08
N GLU A 139 0.55 -8.03 12.36
CA GLU A 139 1.29 -6.93 12.97
C GLU A 139 2.79 -7.23 12.94
N TYR A 140 3.59 -6.18 12.73
CA TYR A 140 5.04 -6.20 12.69
C TYR A 140 5.58 -5.17 13.68
N ALA A 141 6.51 -5.60 14.52
CA ALA A 141 7.41 -4.68 15.21
C ALA A 141 8.51 -4.27 14.21
N LEU A 142 8.46 -3.01 13.79
CA LEU A 142 9.36 -2.47 12.79
C LEU A 142 10.68 -2.02 13.43
N LYS A 143 11.76 -2.11 12.67
CA LYS A 143 13.10 -1.65 13.08
C LYS A 143 13.59 -0.58 12.11
N PRO A 144 14.39 0.40 12.57
CA PRO A 144 14.99 1.38 11.68
C PRO A 144 15.71 0.73 10.50
N GLY A 145 15.44 1.23 9.30
CA GLY A 145 16.00 0.71 8.06
C GLY A 145 15.35 -0.58 7.54
N GLN A 146 14.15 -0.94 8.04
CA GLN A 146 13.44 -2.14 7.64
C GLN A 146 12.08 -1.84 7.01
N ALA A 147 11.71 -2.63 6.00
CA ALA A 147 10.35 -2.69 5.47
C ALA A 147 9.85 -4.14 5.40
N PHE A 148 8.53 -4.31 5.52
CA PHE A 148 7.82 -5.54 5.16
C PHE A 148 6.84 -5.25 4.03
N TYR A 149 6.59 -6.22 3.17
CA TYR A 149 5.73 -6.03 2.02
C TYR A 149 4.85 -7.24 1.72
N VAL A 150 3.74 -6.99 1.04
CA VAL A 150 2.85 -8.00 0.48
C VAL A 150 2.44 -7.56 -0.93
N CYS A 151 2.32 -8.54 -1.82
CA CYS A 151 1.93 -8.32 -3.21
C CYS A 151 0.63 -9.05 -3.52
N THR A 152 -0.05 -8.64 -4.60
CA THR A 152 -1.26 -9.35 -5.05
C THR A 152 -0.93 -10.75 -5.58
N TYR A 153 0.23 -10.94 -6.23
CA TYR A 153 0.64 -12.21 -6.83
C TYR A 153 2.03 -12.64 -6.37
N GLU A 154 2.30 -13.94 -6.35
CA GLU A 154 3.56 -14.63 -5.96
C GLU A 154 4.02 -14.41 -4.51
N ARG A 155 4.06 -13.16 -4.03
CA ARG A 155 4.47 -12.74 -2.69
C ARG A 155 3.24 -12.34 -1.86
N ASN A 156 2.25 -13.22 -1.83
CA ASN A 156 0.89 -12.96 -1.35
C ASN A 156 0.63 -13.44 0.09
N GLU A 157 1.67 -13.48 0.93
CA GLU A 157 1.55 -13.84 2.35
C GLU A 157 2.32 -12.86 3.25
N PRO A 158 1.65 -12.18 4.19
CA PRO A 158 2.32 -11.42 5.24
C PRO A 158 3.17 -12.32 6.15
N CYS A 159 4.46 -12.43 5.85
CA CYS A 159 5.40 -13.24 6.63
C CYS A 159 6.71 -12.49 6.95
N LEU A 160 7.52 -13.04 7.86
CA LEU A 160 8.80 -12.42 8.25
C LEU A 160 9.87 -12.53 7.16
N ALA A 161 9.72 -13.47 6.23
CA ALA A 161 10.64 -13.62 5.11
C ALA A 161 10.41 -12.57 4.01
N GLN A 162 9.23 -11.94 3.95
CA GLN A 162 8.91 -10.86 3.02
C GLN A 162 9.29 -9.50 3.60
N THR A 163 10.60 -9.29 3.72
CA THR A 163 11.19 -8.07 4.28
C THR A 163 12.30 -7.54 3.39
N ASP A 164 12.54 -6.24 3.46
CA ASP A 164 13.77 -5.61 3.04
C ASP A 164 14.46 -5.07 4.30
N GLY A 165 15.67 -5.54 4.57
CA GLY A 165 16.47 -5.13 5.73
C GLY A 165 17.40 -3.94 5.45
N ASN A 166 17.31 -3.34 4.27
CA ASN A 166 18.11 -2.21 3.83
C ASN A 166 17.20 -1.13 3.21
N PHE A 167 16.12 -0.80 3.91
CA PHE A 167 15.23 0.28 3.53
C PHE A 167 15.87 1.63 3.88
N THR A 168 16.30 2.37 2.86
CA THR A 168 17.15 3.57 3.04
C THR A 168 16.41 4.90 2.92
N ALA A 169 15.12 4.91 2.59
CA ALA A 169 14.40 6.16 2.34
C ALA A 169 14.13 6.93 3.64
N GLU A 170 14.30 8.25 3.59
CA GLU A 170 14.01 9.20 4.67
C GLU A 170 12.86 10.18 4.34
N THR A 171 12.54 10.33 3.05
CA THR A 171 11.43 11.16 2.56
C THR A 171 10.41 10.34 1.78
N ALA A 172 9.22 10.92 1.57
CA ALA A 172 8.18 10.26 0.79
C ALA A 172 8.60 10.08 -0.69
N GLU A 173 9.36 11.01 -1.25
CA GLU A 173 9.91 10.93 -2.62
C GLU A 173 10.94 9.80 -2.74
N GLU A 174 11.84 9.68 -1.76
CA GLU A 174 12.80 8.58 -1.69
C GLU A 174 12.09 7.23 -1.50
N ALA A 175 11.01 7.20 -0.72
CA ALA A 175 10.20 5.99 -0.55
C ALA A 175 9.52 5.58 -1.87
N CYS A 176 9.00 6.54 -2.65
CA CYS A 176 8.50 6.30 -4.00
C CYS A 176 9.59 5.71 -4.91
N ALA A 177 10.78 6.30 -4.92
CA ALA A 177 11.91 5.78 -5.70
C ALA A 177 12.29 4.35 -5.26
N PHE A 178 12.30 4.09 -3.95
CA PHE A 178 12.61 2.79 -3.39
C PHE A 178 11.61 1.71 -3.81
N ILE A 179 10.29 1.94 -3.70
CA ILE A 179 9.32 0.90 -4.10
C ILE A 179 9.25 0.70 -5.62
N LEU A 180 9.62 1.71 -6.41
CA LEU A 180 9.66 1.60 -7.88
C LEU A 180 10.82 0.76 -8.40
N GLY A 181 11.95 0.71 -7.71
CA GLY A 181 13.11 -0.06 -8.19
C GLY A 181 14.31 -0.17 -7.25
N GLY A 182 14.17 0.15 -5.97
CA GLY A 182 15.19 -0.05 -4.95
C GLY A 182 15.03 -1.36 -4.18
N GLY A 183 16.11 -1.81 -3.54
CA GLY A 183 16.12 -3.00 -2.68
C GLY A 183 15.52 -4.24 -3.37
N VAL A 184 14.72 -4.99 -2.61
CA VAL A 184 13.98 -6.16 -3.12
C VAL A 184 12.97 -5.81 -4.22
N PHE A 185 12.53 -4.57 -4.32
CA PHE A 185 11.53 -4.15 -5.32
C PHE A 185 12.11 -3.98 -6.73
N ALA A 186 13.44 -3.92 -6.85
CA ALA A 186 14.15 -3.93 -8.13
C ALA A 186 13.90 -5.22 -8.94
N ASP A 187 13.69 -6.34 -8.25
CA ASP A 187 13.43 -7.64 -8.88
C ASP A 187 12.00 -7.78 -9.42
N PHE A 188 11.13 -6.82 -9.12
CA PHE A 188 9.73 -6.82 -9.53
C PHE A 188 9.52 -6.00 -10.80
N GLU A 189 8.86 -6.61 -11.77
CA GLU A 189 8.67 -6.04 -13.10
C GLU A 189 7.49 -5.06 -13.20
N ARG A 190 7.46 -4.32 -14.32
CA ARG A 190 6.34 -3.47 -14.75
C ARG A 190 5.93 -2.36 -13.76
N PRO A 191 6.87 -1.58 -13.18
CA PRO A 191 6.50 -0.41 -12.40
C PRO A 191 5.66 0.55 -13.27
N VAL A 192 4.56 1.07 -12.72
CA VAL A 192 3.71 2.06 -13.39
C VAL A 192 3.74 3.39 -12.66
N SER A 193 3.46 3.37 -11.36
CA SER A 193 3.39 4.57 -10.52
C SER A 193 3.43 4.17 -9.05
N ALA A 194 3.80 5.09 -8.17
CA ALA A 194 3.88 4.90 -6.73
C ALA A 194 3.24 6.05 -5.93
N ALA A 195 2.79 5.73 -4.73
CA ALA A 195 2.31 6.69 -3.74
C ALA A 195 2.85 6.29 -2.38
N CYS A 196 3.55 7.20 -1.70
CA CYS A 196 4.16 6.90 -0.41
C CYS A 196 3.89 8.01 0.61
N ALA A 197 3.93 7.64 1.89
CA ALA A 197 3.87 8.55 3.02
C ALA A 197 5.01 8.23 3.99
N VAL A 198 5.68 9.27 4.50
CA VAL A 198 6.69 9.16 5.55
C VAL A 198 6.35 10.14 6.67
N ALA A 199 6.45 9.67 7.90
CA ALA A 199 6.11 10.45 9.08
C ALA A 199 7.12 11.59 9.29
N ASN A 200 6.62 12.72 9.81
CA ASN A 200 7.40 13.85 10.27
C ASN A 200 7.67 13.71 11.78
N ALA A 201 8.57 14.54 12.30
CA ALA A 201 8.92 14.52 13.73
C ALA A 201 7.74 14.87 14.66
N ASP A 202 6.72 15.56 14.15
CA ASP A 202 5.50 15.91 14.89
C ASP A 202 4.40 14.84 14.83
N GLY A 203 4.67 13.70 14.19
CA GLY A 203 3.73 12.60 14.02
C GLY A 203 2.72 12.76 12.87
N THR A 204 2.79 13.86 12.11
CA THR A 204 2.06 13.98 10.83
C THR A 204 2.78 13.20 9.73
N PHE A 205 2.18 13.07 8.55
CA PHE A 205 2.81 12.43 7.40
C PHE A 205 2.95 13.40 6.23
N THR A 206 4.12 13.36 5.60
CA THR A 206 4.35 13.94 4.27
C THR A 206 4.11 12.86 3.22
N THR A 207 3.45 13.21 2.12
CA THR A 207 3.12 12.26 1.04
C THR A 207 3.74 12.67 -0.29
N ALA A 208 4.12 11.69 -1.10
CA ALA A 208 4.64 11.91 -2.45
C ALA A 208 4.07 10.89 -3.44
N ILE A 209 4.20 11.23 -4.72
CA ILE A 209 3.83 10.40 -5.87
C ILE A 209 4.98 10.30 -6.86
N ALA A 210 5.01 9.23 -7.66
CA ALA A 210 5.98 9.03 -8.75
C ALA A 210 5.41 8.19 -9.90
#